data_AF-B4J511-F1
#
_entry.id   AF-B4J511-F1
#
_cell.length_a   1.000
_cell.length_b   1.000
_cell.length_c   1.000
_cell.angle_alpha   90.00
_cell.angle_beta   90.00
_cell.angle_gamma   90.00
#
_symmetry.space_group_name_H-M   'P 1'
#
loop_
_entity.id
_entity.type
_entity.pdbx_description
1 polymer ?
#
loop_
_entity_poly.entity_id
_entity_poly.type
_entity_poly.pdbx_seq_one_letter_code
_entity_poly.pdbx_strand_id
1 'polypeptide(L)'
;MYGEQSKQILTYKWVQSSAYASLPQHAVVGGNDEDGAMIYVGRAEHDGNMLVCKVVPSKQIGYISLRGEALPKDKFEMLCGENLAWSKCYDHVIPDTAVLCGRTSLDQPVYIGRGHYEGHLIIGKISSVHRALFIAYRGAERRLDSYEILVEGERSVPGWQLPPPPMSMELAEKCPLTPPPPPPPPAIARKPYPYPPDFDAMPFPLNDRPPQYTPMPMPGASPFAAGAPPPPPPEPTILPTYKRPLAVPVGIPPKSHLPPAYTPATMVPAATVGFTPAQVAPPSASFVMPAETYKPPLDPYAPSCSSYTPAECAPSYSGPSTHGASTDYDLWMGASPGYTPPDAVFGGHDSDMAPLLVCRAFYAGSHIPGKAAPSHGCAYIAQAGRELVESRYEVLIGQSKYHWVPGCEGSIAAGAVEAGRASNGEPLFVGRGHYCGSLTPGKIQQSHRCLQIPFGGQEVRISSYEILVRSDLYHRHQAINLSY
;
A
#
# COMPACT_ATOMS: atom_id res chain seq x y z
N MET A 1 41.53 -37.12 7.58
CA MET A 1 40.42 -36.18 7.81
C MET A 1 40.72 -34.89 7.07
N TYR A 2 40.22 -34.75 5.85
CA TYR A 2 40.22 -33.48 5.13
C TYR A 2 38.77 -33.02 5.07
N GLY A 3 38.46 -31.94 5.79
CA GLY A 3 37.15 -31.31 5.77
C GLY A 3 36.95 -30.63 4.42
N GLU A 4 35.99 -31.13 3.66
CA GLU A 4 35.42 -30.41 2.52
C GLU A 4 34.79 -29.12 3.06
N GLN A 5 35.41 -27.98 2.76
CA GLN A 5 34.78 -26.69 2.93
C GLN A 5 33.57 -26.66 2.01
N SER A 6 32.37 -26.75 2.58
CA SER A 6 31.12 -26.56 1.87
C SER A 6 31.14 -25.17 1.25
N LYS A 7 31.33 -25.12 -0.08
CA LYS A 7 31.22 -23.90 -0.86
C LYS A 7 29.79 -23.39 -0.67
N GLN A 8 29.65 -22.31 0.10
CA GLN A 8 28.37 -21.66 0.35
C GLN A 8 27.83 -21.21 -1.02
N ILE A 9 26.87 -21.94 -1.57
CA ILE A 9 26.17 -21.54 -2.79
C ILE A 9 25.32 -20.35 -2.37
N LEU A 10 25.75 -19.14 -2.70
CA LEU A 10 24.98 -17.93 -2.45
C LEU A 10 23.62 -18.07 -3.15
N THR A 11 22.55 -17.76 -2.41
CA THR A 11 21.14 -17.77 -2.88
C THR A 11 20.88 -16.72 -3.96
N TYR A 12 21.80 -15.76 -4.09
CA TYR A 12 21.79 -14.69 -5.08
C TYR A 12 23.20 -14.40 -5.61
N LYS A 13 23.28 -13.66 -6.72
CA LYS A 13 24.51 -13.16 -7.32
C LYS A 13 24.31 -11.75 -7.83
N TRP A 14 25.40 -10.99 -7.88
CA TRP A 14 25.47 -9.71 -8.55
C TRP A 14 25.96 -9.93 -9.98
N VAL A 15 25.18 -9.46 -10.95
CA VAL A 15 25.48 -9.60 -12.39
C VAL A 15 25.81 -8.24 -12.95
N GLN A 16 27.01 -8.08 -13.50
CA GLN A 16 27.40 -6.85 -14.18
C GLN A 16 26.41 -6.52 -15.30
N SER A 17 25.92 -5.28 -15.32
CA SER A 17 24.93 -4.81 -16.28
C SER A 17 25.16 -3.33 -16.62
N SER A 18 24.29 -2.78 -17.46
CA SER A 18 24.25 -1.36 -17.79
C SER A 18 22.82 -0.93 -18.13
N ALA A 19 22.61 0.37 -18.22
CA ALA A 19 21.39 1.02 -18.68
C ALA A 19 20.83 0.46 -19.99
N TYR A 20 21.71 -0.02 -20.88
CA TYR A 20 21.38 -0.47 -22.23
C TYR A 20 21.39 -2.00 -22.38
N ALA A 21 21.75 -2.72 -21.32
CA ALA A 21 21.77 -4.18 -21.33
C ALA A 21 20.36 -4.75 -21.19
N SER A 22 20.15 -5.94 -21.76
CA SER A 22 18.93 -6.71 -21.52
C SER A 22 18.84 -7.14 -20.05
N LEU A 23 17.61 -7.20 -19.54
CA LEU A 23 17.35 -7.65 -18.17
C LEU A 23 17.89 -9.09 -17.95
N PRO A 24 18.74 -9.32 -16.94
CA PRO A 24 19.24 -10.66 -16.64
C PRO A 24 18.11 -11.55 -16.08
N GLN A 25 18.24 -12.86 -16.29
CA GLN A 25 17.30 -13.84 -15.73
C GLN A 25 17.32 -13.81 -14.20
N HIS A 26 16.14 -13.98 -13.59
CA HIS A 26 15.93 -13.95 -12.13
C HIS A 26 16.34 -12.61 -11.48
N ALA A 27 16.31 -11.51 -12.23
CA ALA A 27 16.51 -10.17 -11.67
C ALA A 27 15.45 -9.86 -10.62
N VAL A 28 15.88 -9.38 -9.46
CA VAL A 28 15.01 -9.12 -8.31
C VAL A 28 14.21 -7.84 -8.54
N VAL A 29 12.89 -7.97 -8.54
CA VAL A 29 11.97 -6.83 -8.64
C VAL A 29 11.94 -6.10 -7.30
N GLY A 30 12.24 -4.80 -7.37
CA GLY A 30 12.27 -3.88 -6.24
C GLY A 30 10.94 -3.19 -5.97
N GLY A 31 10.15 -2.95 -7.02
CA GLY A 31 8.85 -2.28 -6.94
C GLY A 31 8.54 -1.54 -8.24
N ASN A 32 7.94 -0.36 -8.16
CA ASN A 32 7.49 0.43 -9.30
C ASN A 32 7.88 1.91 -9.16
N ASP A 33 8.24 2.56 -10.25
CA ASP A 33 8.59 3.98 -10.31
C ASP A 33 7.34 4.85 -10.57
N GLU A 34 7.52 6.18 -10.60
CA GLU A 34 6.41 7.14 -10.65
C GLU A 34 5.46 7.01 -11.86
N ASP A 35 5.98 6.50 -12.98
CA ASP A 35 5.29 6.22 -14.23
C ASP A 35 4.78 4.78 -14.32
N GLY A 36 4.87 4.01 -13.23
CA GLY A 36 4.50 2.59 -13.19
C GLY A 36 5.58 1.66 -13.74
N ALA A 37 6.73 2.18 -14.16
CA ALA A 37 7.82 1.35 -14.65
C ALA A 37 8.36 0.42 -13.55
N MET A 38 8.62 -0.86 -13.89
CA MET A 38 9.22 -1.79 -12.94
C MET A 38 10.63 -1.36 -12.53
N ILE A 39 10.86 -1.34 -11.22
CA ILE A 39 12.16 -1.11 -10.60
C ILE A 39 12.80 -2.46 -10.30
N TYR A 40 14.09 -2.58 -10.59
CA TYR A 40 14.91 -3.73 -10.22
C TYR A 40 15.99 -3.33 -9.23
N VAL A 41 16.37 -4.29 -8.38
CA VAL A 41 17.43 -4.12 -7.40
C VAL A 41 18.79 -4.19 -8.09
N GLY A 42 19.52 -3.08 -8.04
CA GLY A 42 20.91 -3.03 -8.44
C GLY A 42 21.81 -2.46 -7.35
N ARG A 43 23.10 -2.42 -7.65
CA ARG A 43 24.10 -1.65 -6.90
C ARG A 43 25.06 -0.96 -7.85
N ALA A 44 25.59 0.19 -7.44
CA ALA A 44 26.57 0.92 -8.22
C ALA A 44 27.61 1.56 -7.32
N GLU A 45 28.84 1.59 -7.81
CA GLU A 45 29.93 2.29 -7.14
C GLU A 45 29.84 3.80 -7.41
N HIS A 46 30.04 4.60 -6.36
CA HIS A 46 30.18 6.04 -6.43
C HIS A 46 31.14 6.52 -5.33
N ASP A 47 32.26 7.12 -5.74
CA ASP A 47 33.30 7.64 -4.84
C ASP A 47 33.76 6.61 -3.78
N GLY A 48 33.99 5.37 -4.19
CA GLY A 48 34.40 4.27 -3.31
C GLY A 48 33.29 3.72 -2.40
N ASN A 49 32.05 4.17 -2.56
CA ASN A 49 30.89 3.62 -1.87
C ASN A 49 30.13 2.68 -2.80
N MET A 50 29.82 1.48 -2.34
CA MET A 50 28.91 0.57 -3.03
C MET A 50 27.48 0.80 -2.53
N LEU A 51 26.64 1.41 -3.37
CA LEU A 51 25.30 1.89 -2.98
C LEU A 51 24.19 1.17 -3.75
N VAL A 52 23.02 1.09 -3.12
CA VAL A 52 21.82 0.53 -3.76
C VAL A 52 21.41 1.41 -4.95
N CYS A 53 21.21 0.77 -6.09
CA CYS A 53 20.83 1.39 -7.35
C CYS A 53 19.40 0.98 -7.72
N LYS A 54 18.49 1.96 -7.82
CA LYS A 54 17.16 1.85 -8.40
C LYS A 54 17.30 1.74 -9.93
N VAL A 55 17.26 0.52 -10.47
CA VAL A 55 17.38 0.28 -11.92
C VAL A 55 16.01 0.31 -12.57
N VAL A 56 15.84 1.12 -13.61
CA VAL A 56 14.58 1.24 -14.37
C VAL A 56 14.85 0.92 -15.85
N PRO A 57 14.71 -0.34 -16.28
CA PRO A 57 15.09 -0.77 -17.63
C PRO A 57 14.35 -0.05 -18.76
N SER A 58 13.05 0.25 -18.57
CA SER A 58 12.25 0.97 -19.58
C SER A 58 12.74 2.40 -19.82
N LYS A 59 13.39 3.01 -18.81
CA LYS A 59 14.02 4.34 -18.90
C LYS A 59 15.50 4.28 -19.25
N GLN A 60 16.06 3.07 -19.38
CA GLN A 60 17.49 2.83 -19.62
C GLN A 60 18.39 3.61 -18.66
N ILE A 61 18.10 3.55 -17.36
CA ILE A 61 18.88 4.29 -16.36
C ILE A 61 18.76 3.65 -14.97
N GLY A 62 19.79 3.81 -14.17
CA GLY A 62 19.77 3.54 -12.73
C GLY A 62 19.93 4.83 -11.92
N TYR A 63 19.42 4.84 -10.69
CA TYR A 63 19.64 5.94 -9.75
C TYR A 63 20.12 5.44 -8.40
N ILE A 64 21.16 6.08 -7.86
CA ILE A 64 21.56 5.90 -6.47
C ILE A 64 21.12 7.12 -5.65
N SER A 65 20.86 6.95 -4.36
CA SER A 65 20.62 8.07 -3.46
C SER A 65 21.91 8.41 -2.73
N LEU A 66 22.32 9.68 -2.72
CA LEU A 66 23.50 10.14 -1.97
C LEU A 66 23.42 11.63 -1.67
N ARG A 67 23.63 12.01 -0.40
CA ARG A 67 23.78 13.41 0.05
C ARG A 67 22.61 14.32 -0.37
N GLY A 68 21.38 13.83 -0.28
CA GLY A 68 20.20 14.63 -0.66
C GLY A 68 19.80 14.53 -2.13
N GLU A 69 20.61 13.90 -2.99
CA GLU A 69 20.38 13.84 -4.44
C GLU A 69 20.13 12.41 -4.95
N ALA A 70 19.38 12.31 -6.05
CA ALA A 70 19.27 11.09 -6.85
C ALA A 70 20.26 11.18 -8.02
N LEU A 71 21.36 10.43 -7.95
CA LEU A 71 22.43 10.49 -8.93
C LEU A 71 22.23 9.41 -10.01
N PRO A 72 22.22 9.78 -11.30
CA PRO A 72 22.05 8.83 -12.38
C PRO A 72 23.28 7.94 -12.57
N LYS A 73 23.05 6.69 -12.98
CA LYS A 73 24.05 5.66 -13.26
C LYS A 73 23.67 4.89 -14.51
N ASP A 74 24.62 4.78 -15.42
CA ASP A 74 24.53 3.99 -16.66
C ASP A 74 25.21 2.61 -16.51
N LYS A 75 26.07 2.43 -15.51
CA LYS A 75 26.77 1.19 -15.19
C LYS A 75 26.48 0.78 -13.75
N PHE A 76 26.11 -0.47 -13.56
CA PHE A 76 25.72 -1.04 -12.27
C PHE A 76 25.77 -2.57 -12.32
N GLU A 77 25.60 -3.20 -11.18
CA GLU A 77 25.33 -4.64 -11.09
C GLU A 77 23.86 -4.85 -10.71
N MET A 78 23.23 -5.88 -11.25
CA MET A 78 21.87 -6.27 -10.91
C MET A 78 21.87 -7.47 -9.98
N LEU A 79 21.02 -7.41 -8.95
CA LEU A 79 20.80 -8.52 -8.04
C LEU A 79 19.93 -9.57 -8.73
N CYS A 80 20.46 -10.78 -8.87
CA CYS A 80 19.75 -11.91 -9.46
C CYS A 80 19.77 -13.07 -8.47
N GLY A 81 18.61 -13.65 -8.15
CA GLY A 81 18.55 -14.72 -7.16
C GLY A 81 17.14 -15.22 -6.93
N GLU A 82 17.07 -16.40 -6.30
CA GLU A 82 15.84 -17.05 -5.89
C GLU A 82 15.88 -17.23 -4.36
N ASN A 83 14.72 -17.29 -3.72
CA ASN A 83 14.59 -17.33 -2.24
C ASN A 83 15.02 -16.02 -1.56
N LEU A 84 14.69 -14.88 -2.16
CA LEU A 84 14.76 -13.58 -1.48
C LEU A 84 13.35 -13.14 -1.10
N ALA A 85 13.20 -12.57 0.09
CA ALA A 85 11.92 -12.09 0.59
C ALA A 85 12.05 -10.68 1.13
N TRP A 86 10.97 -9.91 1.02
CA TRP A 86 10.86 -8.60 1.65
C TRP A 86 10.22 -8.78 3.01
N SER A 87 10.93 -8.38 4.07
CA SER A 87 10.42 -8.43 5.44
C SER A 87 10.20 -7.02 5.96
N LYS A 88 9.07 -6.76 6.63
CA LYS A 88 8.86 -5.50 7.34
C LYS A 88 9.97 -5.32 8.38
N CYS A 89 10.56 -4.13 8.42
CA CYS A 89 11.56 -3.78 9.43
C CYS A 89 10.88 -2.95 10.53
N TYR A 90 10.84 -3.49 11.74
CA TYR A 90 10.32 -2.79 12.92
C TYR A 90 11.49 -2.19 13.71
N ASP A 91 11.32 -0.96 14.22
CA ASP A 91 12.28 -0.23 15.04
C ASP A 91 13.71 -0.10 14.45
N HIS A 92 13.86 -0.27 13.14
CA HIS A 92 15.13 -0.24 12.42
C HIS A 92 16.13 -1.31 12.87
N VAL A 93 15.62 -2.44 13.39
CA VAL A 93 16.44 -3.62 13.68
C VAL A 93 16.71 -4.36 12.38
N ILE A 94 17.98 -4.46 12.01
CA ILE A 94 18.42 -5.16 10.80
C ILE A 94 18.54 -6.65 11.10
N PRO A 95 17.79 -7.54 10.41
CA PRO A 95 17.91 -8.98 10.58
C PRO A 95 19.28 -9.50 10.14
N ASP A 96 19.77 -10.57 10.77
CA ASP A 96 21.05 -11.20 10.41
C ASP A 96 21.04 -11.80 8.99
N THR A 97 19.85 -12.11 8.46
CA THR A 97 19.64 -12.60 7.09
C THR A 97 19.49 -11.49 6.05
N ALA A 98 19.71 -10.22 6.43
CA ALA A 98 19.57 -9.09 5.52
C ALA A 98 20.61 -9.12 4.40
N VAL A 99 20.15 -8.91 3.16
CA VAL A 99 21.01 -8.90 1.98
C VAL A 99 21.91 -7.66 2.01
N LEU A 100 23.22 -7.90 2.05
CA LEU A 100 24.23 -6.86 2.00
C LEU A 100 24.44 -6.38 0.55
N CYS A 101 24.16 -5.11 0.29
CA CYS A 101 24.44 -4.46 -0.99
C CYS A 101 25.95 -4.30 -1.21
N GLY A 102 26.63 -3.81 -0.17
CA GLY A 102 28.05 -3.51 -0.18
C GLY A 102 28.44 -2.70 1.05
N ARG A 103 29.53 -1.95 0.95
CA ARG A 103 30.03 -1.09 2.01
C ARG A 103 30.33 0.31 1.50
N THR A 104 30.23 1.29 2.38
CA THR A 104 30.70 2.65 2.13
C THR A 104 32.23 2.72 2.20
N SER A 105 32.82 3.85 1.79
CA SER A 105 34.26 4.08 1.92
C SER A 105 34.75 4.13 3.37
N LEU A 106 33.83 4.25 4.33
CA LEU A 106 34.08 4.16 5.79
C LEU A 106 33.84 2.76 6.35
N ASP A 107 33.76 1.74 5.49
CA ASP A 107 33.52 0.34 5.85
C ASP A 107 32.15 0.09 6.52
N GLN A 108 31.19 1.01 6.37
CA GLN A 108 29.85 0.83 6.93
C GLN A 108 28.99 -0.03 6.00
N PRO A 109 28.25 -1.02 6.52
CA PRO A 109 27.40 -1.88 5.71
C PRO A 109 26.21 -1.10 5.13
N VAL A 110 25.90 -1.39 3.87
CA VAL A 110 24.74 -0.84 3.16
C VAL A 110 23.77 -1.99 2.88
N TYR A 111 22.56 -1.90 3.43
CA TYR A 111 21.50 -2.88 3.21
C TYR A 111 20.46 -2.38 2.20
N ILE A 112 19.72 -3.31 1.63
CA ILE A 112 18.71 -3.04 0.61
C ILE A 112 17.34 -2.99 1.28
N GLY A 113 16.67 -1.85 1.13
CA GLY A 113 15.29 -1.69 1.56
C GLY A 113 14.40 -1.20 0.43
N ARG A 114 13.09 -1.28 0.68
CA ARG A 114 12.08 -0.62 -0.15
C ARG A 114 10.99 -0.04 0.73
N GLY A 115 10.35 1.02 0.26
CA GLY A 115 9.29 1.69 1.00
C GLY A 115 8.28 2.35 0.08
N HIS A 116 7.08 2.54 0.61
CA HIS A 116 6.05 3.29 -0.09
C HIS A 116 6.32 4.79 0.01
N TYR A 117 6.38 5.46 -1.13
CA TYR A 117 6.52 6.92 -1.22
C TYR A 117 5.68 7.44 -2.37
N GLU A 118 4.79 8.41 -2.11
CA GLU A 118 3.88 9.00 -3.10
C GLU A 118 3.05 7.98 -3.92
N GLY A 119 2.78 6.79 -3.36
CA GLY A 119 2.01 5.74 -4.02
C GLY A 119 2.83 4.69 -4.76
N HIS A 120 4.15 4.86 -4.79
CA HIS A 120 5.08 3.98 -5.48
C HIS A 120 5.91 3.18 -4.48
N LEU A 121 6.27 1.95 -4.84
CA LEU A 121 7.13 1.11 -4.02
C LEU A 121 8.56 1.23 -4.53
N ILE A 122 9.41 1.94 -3.80
CA ILE A 122 10.73 2.36 -4.29
C ILE A 122 11.82 1.78 -3.41
N ILE A 123 12.86 1.23 -4.05
CA ILE A 123 14.03 0.70 -3.37
C ILE A 123 15.05 1.79 -3.01
N GLY A 124 15.87 1.49 -2.02
CA GLY A 124 16.92 2.40 -1.56
C GLY A 124 17.89 1.76 -0.59
N LYS A 125 18.81 2.58 -0.10
CA LYS A 125 19.83 2.19 0.88
C LYS A 125 19.29 2.34 2.30
N ILE A 126 19.48 1.34 3.13
CA ILE A 126 19.21 1.43 4.56
C ILE A 126 20.50 1.82 5.28
N SER A 127 20.42 2.85 6.12
CA SER A 127 21.50 3.23 7.04
C SER A 127 21.14 2.82 8.46
N SER A 128 21.96 1.95 9.06
CA SER A 128 21.83 1.59 10.48
C SER A 128 22.09 2.80 11.39
N VAL A 129 22.99 3.70 10.99
CA VAL A 129 23.34 4.91 11.74
C VAL A 129 22.19 5.91 11.77
N HIS A 130 21.60 6.19 10.61
CA HIS A 130 20.48 7.14 10.52
C HIS A 130 19.13 6.51 10.85
N ARG A 131 19.08 5.18 11.04
CA ARG A 131 17.86 4.42 11.33
C ARG A 131 16.76 4.77 10.33
N ALA A 132 17.07 4.66 9.03
CA ALA A 132 16.13 5.04 7.98
C ALA A 132 16.49 4.40 6.64
N LEU A 133 15.48 4.32 5.77
CA LEU A 133 15.63 4.04 4.34
C LEU A 133 15.79 5.35 3.56
N PHE A 134 16.74 5.40 2.64
CA PHE A 134 16.94 6.52 1.71
C PHE A 134 16.71 6.04 0.28
N ILE A 135 15.72 6.63 -0.39
CA ILE A 135 15.33 6.30 -1.77
C ILE A 135 15.65 7.42 -2.74
N ALA A 136 15.89 7.08 -4.00
CA ALA A 136 16.06 8.05 -5.10
C ALA A 136 14.72 8.32 -5.81
N TYR A 137 14.19 9.53 -5.70
CA TYR A 137 12.89 9.91 -6.28
C TYR A 137 12.86 11.37 -6.75
N ARG A 138 12.46 11.59 -8.01
CA ARG A 138 12.38 12.92 -8.66
C ARG A 138 13.62 13.79 -8.48
N GLY A 139 14.79 13.22 -8.72
CA GLY A 139 16.07 13.95 -8.62
C GLY A 139 16.59 14.15 -7.18
N ALA A 140 15.82 13.80 -6.15
CA ALA A 140 16.19 13.98 -4.76
C ALA A 140 16.31 12.64 -4.01
N GLU A 141 17.09 12.64 -2.93
CA GLU A 141 17.08 11.59 -1.92
C GLU A 141 15.94 11.86 -0.92
N ARG A 142 15.10 10.85 -0.68
CA ARG A 142 13.99 10.92 0.28
C ARG A 142 14.24 9.94 1.42
N ARG A 143 14.00 10.40 2.65
CA ARG A 143 14.12 9.60 3.88
C ARG A 143 12.76 9.01 4.25
N LEU A 144 12.71 7.71 4.50
CA LEU A 144 11.55 6.97 4.97
C LEU A 144 11.89 6.27 6.30
N ASP A 145 10.99 6.39 7.26
CA ASP A 145 11.13 5.73 8.57
C ASP A 145 10.47 4.34 8.60
N SER A 146 9.45 4.10 7.77
CA SER A 146 8.83 2.78 7.60
C SER A 146 9.24 2.15 6.27
N TYR A 147 9.78 0.93 6.32
CA TYR A 147 10.29 0.22 5.16
C TYR A 147 10.31 -1.29 5.34
N GLU A 148 10.47 -1.98 4.23
CA GLU A 148 10.79 -3.41 4.15
C GLU A 148 12.29 -3.56 3.86
N ILE A 149 12.91 -4.59 4.42
CA ILE A 149 14.29 -4.97 4.17
C ILE A 149 14.32 -6.27 3.37
N LEU A 150 15.23 -6.34 2.40
CA LEU A 150 15.45 -7.55 1.63
C LEU A 150 16.25 -8.56 2.46
N VAL A 151 15.71 -9.75 2.65
CA VAL A 151 16.32 -10.84 3.41
C VAL A 151 16.47 -12.08 2.55
N GLU A 152 17.48 -12.89 2.86
CA GLU A 152 17.55 -14.27 2.37
C GLU A 152 16.46 -15.10 3.07
N GLY A 153 15.62 -15.77 2.27
CA GLY A 153 14.62 -16.70 2.78
C GLY A 153 15.28 -17.91 3.41
N GLU A 154 14.66 -18.46 4.46
CA GLU A 154 15.13 -19.72 5.04
C GLU A 154 15.17 -20.80 3.95
N ARG A 155 16.32 -21.46 3.83
CA ARG A 155 16.48 -22.63 2.98
C ARG A 155 15.48 -23.67 3.48
N SER A 156 14.36 -23.86 2.78
CA SER A 156 13.51 -25.01 3.04
C SER A 156 14.37 -26.23 2.75
N VAL A 157 14.89 -26.88 3.78
CA VAL A 157 15.50 -28.20 3.64
C VAL A 157 14.39 -29.09 3.07
N PRO A 158 14.52 -29.64 1.85
CA PRO A 158 13.61 -30.66 1.40
C PRO A 158 13.91 -31.89 2.27
N GLY A 159 13.20 -32.04 3.39
CA GLY A 159 13.48 -33.13 4.32
C GLY A 159 12.85 -33.07 5.70
N TRP A 160 12.33 -31.94 6.17
CA TRP A 160 11.57 -31.90 7.44
C TRP A 160 10.12 -31.48 7.20
N GLN A 161 9.36 -32.40 6.59
CA GLN A 161 7.94 -32.46 6.85
C GLN A 161 7.77 -33.03 8.27
N LEU A 162 7.06 -32.32 9.15
CA LEU A 162 6.40 -33.00 10.26
C LEU A 162 5.58 -34.15 9.63
N PRO A 163 5.71 -35.39 10.13
CA PRO A 163 4.94 -36.50 9.57
C PRO A 163 3.46 -36.11 9.60
N PRO A 164 2.71 -36.34 8.50
CA PRO A 164 1.27 -36.12 8.53
C PRO A 164 0.70 -36.93 9.70
N PRO A 165 -0.28 -36.38 10.45
CA PRO A 165 -0.96 -37.16 11.47
C PRO A 165 -1.46 -38.46 10.82
N PRO A 166 -1.30 -39.62 11.47
CA PRO A 166 -1.58 -40.90 10.85
C PRO A 166 -3.00 -40.91 10.27
N MET A 167 -3.08 -41.25 8.98
CA MET A 167 -4.35 -41.45 8.29
C MET A 167 -5.16 -42.50 9.04
N SER A 168 -6.31 -42.07 9.58
CA SER A 168 -7.32 -42.94 10.13
C SER A 168 -8.14 -43.56 9.01
N MET A 169 -7.78 -44.77 8.59
CA MET A 169 -8.69 -45.79 8.06
C MET A 169 -8.41 -47.04 8.90
N GLU A 170 -9.36 -47.76 9.50
CA GLU A 170 -10.81 -47.77 9.45
C GLU A 170 -11.22 -48.59 10.68
N LEU A 171 -12.16 -48.10 11.50
CA LEU A 171 -13.14 -49.02 12.09
C LEU A 171 -14.43 -48.23 12.31
N ALA A 172 -15.41 -48.55 11.50
CA ALA A 172 -16.76 -48.02 11.57
C ALA A 172 -17.36 -48.28 12.95
N GLU A 173 -18.03 -47.28 13.52
CA GLU A 173 -19.35 -47.42 14.14
C GLU A 173 -19.94 -46.05 14.53
N LYS A 174 -20.81 -45.54 13.64
CA LYS A 174 -22.10 -44.89 13.96
C LYS A 174 -22.08 -43.84 15.10
N CYS A 175 -21.69 -42.60 14.79
CA CYS A 175 -22.02 -41.45 15.65
C CYS A 175 -23.44 -40.94 15.36
N PRO A 176 -24.35 -40.83 16.35
CA PRO A 176 -25.67 -40.24 16.19
C PRO A 176 -25.61 -38.71 16.06
N LEU A 177 -26.45 -38.18 15.17
CA LEU A 177 -26.73 -36.75 15.02
C LEU A 177 -27.54 -36.24 16.23
N THR A 178 -26.86 -35.79 17.29
CA THR A 178 -27.34 -34.79 18.27
C THR A 178 -26.26 -34.58 19.35
N PRO A 179 -25.90 -33.34 19.74
CA PRO A 179 -25.07 -33.12 20.92
C PRO A 179 -25.82 -33.52 22.21
N PRO A 180 -25.14 -34.08 23.23
CA PRO A 180 -25.78 -34.41 24.50
C PRO A 180 -26.14 -33.13 25.30
N PRO A 181 -27.20 -33.17 26.13
CA PRO A 181 -27.58 -32.04 26.99
C PRO A 181 -26.52 -31.78 28.08
N PRO A 182 -26.43 -30.54 28.60
CA PRO A 182 -25.46 -30.18 29.63
C PRO A 182 -25.73 -30.90 30.96
N PRO A 183 -24.69 -31.14 31.79
CA PRO A 183 -24.82 -31.84 33.06
C PRO A 183 -25.62 -31.03 34.09
N PRO A 184 -26.34 -31.71 35.02
CA PRO A 184 -27.12 -31.04 36.07
C PRO A 184 -26.22 -30.43 37.15
N PRO A 185 -26.70 -29.39 37.87
CA PRO A 185 -25.93 -28.75 38.93
C PRO A 185 -25.69 -29.68 40.13
N PRO A 186 -24.60 -29.50 40.89
CA PRO A 186 -24.26 -30.38 42.00
C PRO A 186 -25.29 -30.32 43.14
N ALA A 187 -25.70 -31.49 43.60
CA ALA A 187 -26.62 -31.66 44.71
C ALA A 187 -25.96 -31.25 46.04
N ILE A 188 -26.61 -30.31 46.73
CA ILE A 188 -26.27 -29.85 48.07
C ILE A 188 -26.48 -31.01 49.05
N ALA A 189 -25.38 -31.48 49.67
CA ALA A 189 -25.45 -32.38 50.81
C ALA A 189 -25.90 -31.59 52.05
N ARG A 190 -27.15 -31.77 52.46
CA ARG A 190 -27.67 -31.28 53.75
C ARG A 190 -27.10 -32.13 54.89
N LYS A 191 -26.43 -31.48 55.86
CA LYS A 191 -26.38 -31.93 57.26
C LYS A 191 -26.53 -30.73 58.21
N PRO A 192 -27.05 -30.96 59.43
CA PRO A 192 -28.13 -30.13 59.96
C PRO A 192 -27.70 -29.34 61.20
N TYR A 193 -28.07 -28.07 61.31
CA TYR A 193 -28.21 -27.41 62.61
C TYR A 193 -29.40 -26.44 62.62
N PRO A 194 -30.16 -26.40 63.73
CA PRO A 194 -31.49 -25.81 63.80
C PRO A 194 -31.45 -24.30 64.05
N TYR A 195 -32.42 -23.58 63.51
CA TYR A 195 -32.70 -22.20 63.93
C TYR A 195 -33.65 -22.21 65.13
N PRO A 196 -33.40 -21.36 66.14
CA PRO A 196 -34.46 -20.76 66.93
C PRO A 196 -34.93 -19.42 66.30
N PRO A 197 -36.14 -18.97 66.66
CA PRO A 197 -36.99 -18.13 65.80
C PRO A 197 -36.89 -16.63 66.12
N ASP A 198 -37.37 -15.82 65.18
CA ASP A 198 -37.94 -14.48 65.28
C ASP A 198 -37.34 -13.51 66.31
N PHE A 199 -36.85 -12.36 65.83
CA PHE A 199 -37.48 -11.04 66.07
C PHE A 199 -36.57 -9.91 65.57
N ASP A 200 -37.20 -8.95 64.91
CA ASP A 200 -36.98 -7.51 64.96
C ASP A 200 -35.56 -6.91 64.93
N ALA A 201 -35.44 -5.97 63.97
CA ALA A 201 -34.80 -4.66 64.06
C ALA A 201 -33.74 -4.40 65.14
N MET A 202 -32.60 -3.85 64.70
CA MET A 202 -31.96 -2.57 65.12
C MET A 202 -30.43 -2.65 64.83
N PRO A 203 -29.65 -1.54 64.94
CA PRO A 203 -29.26 -0.66 63.85
C PRO A 203 -27.78 -0.79 63.47
N PHE A 204 -27.40 -0.55 62.21
CA PHE A 204 -25.98 -0.38 61.87
C PHE A 204 -25.48 1.01 62.30
N PRO A 205 -24.23 1.11 62.81
CA PRO A 205 -23.64 2.35 63.30
C PRO A 205 -23.34 3.35 62.18
N LEU A 206 -23.51 4.62 62.52
CA LEU A 206 -23.75 5.75 61.60
C LEU A 206 -22.51 6.33 60.91
N ASN A 207 -21.40 5.60 60.71
CA ASN A 207 -20.12 6.27 60.43
C ASN A 207 -19.30 5.87 59.20
N ASP A 208 -19.78 5.05 58.26
CA ASP A 208 -19.04 4.83 57.00
C ASP A 208 -19.97 4.64 55.79
N ARG A 209 -20.49 5.75 55.26
CA ARG A 209 -21.17 5.78 53.96
C ARG A 209 -20.49 6.80 53.05
N PRO A 210 -20.06 6.44 51.82
CA PRO A 210 -19.68 7.44 50.82
C PRO A 210 -20.93 8.23 50.37
N PRO A 211 -20.81 9.52 49.99
CA PRO A 211 -21.97 10.36 49.71
C PRO A 211 -22.75 9.89 48.48
N GLN A 212 -24.07 9.86 48.60
CA GLN A 212 -25.00 9.63 47.50
C GLN A 212 -25.04 10.85 46.57
N TYR A 213 -24.97 10.60 45.27
CA TYR A 213 -25.25 11.60 44.22
C TYR A 213 -26.68 12.14 44.38
N THR A 214 -26.81 13.46 44.56
CA THR A 214 -28.08 14.18 44.43
C THR A 214 -28.17 14.85 43.05
N PRO A 215 -29.33 14.86 42.39
CA PRO A 215 -29.53 15.61 41.16
C PRO A 215 -29.71 17.10 41.48
N MET A 216 -28.91 17.96 40.84
CA MET A 216 -29.01 19.42 40.99
C MET A 216 -30.18 19.99 40.15
N PRO A 217 -30.87 21.05 40.64
CA PRO A 217 -32.01 21.65 39.96
C PRO A 217 -31.61 22.68 38.90
N MET A 218 -32.43 22.82 37.86
CA MET A 218 -32.36 23.86 36.83
C MET A 218 -32.57 25.26 37.45
N PRO A 219 -31.76 26.29 37.12
CA PRO A 219 -32.10 27.67 37.39
C PRO A 219 -32.95 28.26 36.26
N GLY A 220 -34.11 28.79 36.62
CA GLY A 220 -35.03 29.51 35.75
C GLY A 220 -34.53 30.90 35.30
N ALA A 221 -35.25 31.44 34.33
CA ALA A 221 -35.00 32.68 33.60
C ALA A 221 -35.23 33.96 34.42
N SER A 222 -34.53 35.05 33.99
CA SER A 222 -34.96 36.47 33.85
C SER A 222 -33.91 37.49 34.37
N PRO A 223 -33.89 38.78 33.96
CA PRO A 223 -34.28 39.39 32.68
C PRO A 223 -33.25 40.43 32.12
N PHE A 224 -33.45 40.85 30.86
CA PHE A 224 -32.98 42.08 30.18
C PHE A 224 -31.48 42.48 30.08
N ALA A 225 -31.04 42.53 28.82
CA ALA A 225 -30.30 43.62 28.14
C ALA A 225 -28.85 43.98 28.54
N ALA A 226 -27.91 43.65 27.64
CA ALA A 226 -27.07 44.62 26.91
C ALA A 226 -26.15 43.86 25.95
N GLY A 227 -26.04 44.32 24.70
CA GLY A 227 -25.29 43.68 23.63
C GLY A 227 -23.79 43.58 23.92
N ALA A 228 -23.19 42.46 23.53
CA ALA A 228 -21.74 42.32 23.47
C ALA A 228 -21.18 43.12 22.27
N PRO A 229 -20.02 43.79 22.39
CA PRO A 229 -19.46 44.62 21.34
C PRO A 229 -18.87 43.77 20.20
N PRO A 230 -18.81 44.30 18.96
CA PRO A 230 -18.22 43.59 17.83
C PRO A 230 -16.69 43.44 18.00
N PRO A 231 -16.08 42.42 17.36
CA PRO A 231 -14.63 42.20 17.43
C PRO A 231 -13.85 43.35 16.76
N PRO A 232 -12.61 43.62 17.21
CA PRO A 232 -11.79 44.71 16.66
C PRO A 232 -11.39 44.43 15.19
N PRO A 233 -11.17 45.49 14.39
CA PRO A 233 -10.76 45.35 12.99
C PRO A 233 -9.32 44.79 12.88
N PRO A 234 -8.98 44.12 11.76
CA PRO A 234 -7.66 43.56 11.56
C PRO A 234 -6.61 44.67 11.45
N GLU A 235 -5.56 44.54 12.25
CA GLU A 235 -4.39 45.41 12.25
C GLU A 235 -3.59 45.21 10.94
N PRO A 236 -3.06 46.27 10.30
CA PRO A 236 -2.41 46.15 9.00
C PRO A 236 -1.09 45.37 9.12
N THR A 237 -0.99 44.27 8.37
CA THR A 237 0.23 43.50 8.19
C THR A 237 1.30 44.38 7.53
N ILE A 238 2.29 44.81 8.31
CA ILE A 238 3.52 45.41 7.79
C ILE A 238 4.31 44.28 7.11
N LEU A 239 4.27 44.25 5.79
CA LEU A 239 5.19 43.44 4.98
C LEU A 239 6.62 43.92 5.27
N PRO A 240 7.58 43.03 5.61
CA PRO A 240 8.97 43.42 5.59
C PRO A 240 9.39 43.65 4.13
N THR A 241 9.61 44.91 3.80
CA THR A 241 10.21 45.36 2.54
C THR A 241 11.54 44.64 2.32
N TYR A 242 11.59 43.73 1.34
CA TYR A 242 12.83 43.08 0.92
C TYR A 242 13.69 44.12 0.20
N LYS A 243 14.69 44.67 0.90
CA LYS A 243 15.73 45.49 0.27
C LYS A 243 16.55 44.58 -0.65
N ARG A 244 16.41 44.80 -1.95
CA ARG A 244 17.25 44.22 -3.00
C ARG A 244 18.71 44.58 -2.71
N PRO A 245 19.64 43.61 -2.53
CA PRO A 245 21.06 43.93 -2.43
C PRO A 245 21.55 44.50 -3.76
N LEU A 246 22.31 45.58 -3.68
CA LEU A 246 22.99 46.20 -4.82
C LEU A 246 23.91 45.18 -5.50
N ALA A 247 23.80 45.11 -6.83
CA ALA A 247 24.69 44.32 -7.67
C ALA A 247 26.13 44.80 -7.49
N VAL A 248 26.99 43.92 -6.96
CA VAL A 248 28.44 44.05 -7.04
C VAL A 248 28.84 43.59 -8.45
N PRO A 249 29.60 44.38 -9.24
CA PRO A 249 30.09 43.91 -10.53
C PRO A 249 31.16 42.84 -10.30
N VAL A 250 30.82 41.58 -10.53
CA VAL A 250 31.80 40.50 -10.57
C VAL A 250 32.48 40.53 -11.94
N GLY A 251 33.82 40.61 -11.93
CA GLY A 251 34.64 40.65 -13.13
C GLY A 251 34.46 39.41 -14.01
N ILE A 252 34.42 39.66 -15.32
CA ILE A 252 34.32 38.65 -16.38
C ILE A 252 35.58 37.76 -16.35
N PRO A 253 35.47 36.42 -16.19
CA PRO A 253 36.60 35.54 -16.41
C PRO A 253 36.91 35.43 -17.92
N PRO A 254 38.19 35.35 -18.33
CA PRO A 254 38.56 35.25 -19.73
C PRO A 254 38.04 33.93 -20.35
N LYS A 255 37.56 34.01 -21.59
CA LYS A 255 37.09 32.90 -22.42
C LYS A 255 38.08 31.74 -22.39
N SER A 256 37.64 30.58 -21.91
CA SER A 256 38.35 29.33 -22.12
C SER A 256 38.31 28.96 -23.61
N HIS A 257 39.48 28.64 -24.15
CA HIS A 257 39.67 28.22 -25.53
C HIS A 257 38.95 26.88 -25.78
N LEU A 258 38.12 26.85 -26.83
CA LEU A 258 37.55 25.63 -27.39
C LEU A 258 38.69 24.72 -27.88
N PRO A 259 38.66 23.39 -27.62
CA PRO A 259 39.52 22.46 -28.33
C PRO A 259 39.08 22.34 -29.80
N PRO A 260 40.01 22.06 -30.74
CA PRO A 260 39.68 22.00 -32.16
C PRO A 260 38.75 20.82 -32.48
N ALA A 261 37.82 21.07 -33.40
CA ALA A 261 36.92 20.08 -33.95
C ALA A 261 37.69 18.92 -34.59
N TYR A 262 37.38 17.69 -34.16
CA TYR A 262 37.80 16.48 -34.86
C TYR A 262 37.09 16.41 -36.22
N THR A 263 37.87 16.39 -37.29
CA THR A 263 37.42 16.01 -38.62
C THR A 263 37.38 14.48 -38.70
N PRO A 264 36.28 13.84 -39.12
CA PRO A 264 36.34 12.44 -39.49
C PRO A 264 37.09 12.30 -40.82
N ALA A 265 38.04 11.37 -40.85
CA ALA A 265 38.81 11.03 -42.02
C ALA A 265 37.91 10.55 -43.17
N THR A 266 38.15 11.07 -44.36
CA THR A 266 37.54 10.65 -45.62
C THR A 266 37.97 9.21 -45.92
N MET A 267 37.03 8.25 -45.89
CA MET A 267 37.27 6.91 -46.42
C MET A 267 37.06 6.91 -47.93
N VAL A 268 38.10 6.45 -48.63
CA VAL A 268 38.14 6.15 -50.06
C VAL A 268 37.21 4.96 -50.36
N PRO A 269 36.39 4.98 -51.43
CA PRO A 269 35.61 3.81 -51.81
C PRO A 269 36.51 2.84 -52.58
N ALA A 270 36.65 1.62 -52.06
CA ALA A 270 37.28 0.51 -52.77
C ALA A 270 36.22 -0.41 -53.40
N ALA A 271 36.31 -0.51 -54.73
CA ALA A 271 35.93 -1.59 -55.63
C ALA A 271 34.68 -2.45 -55.33
N THR A 272 33.68 -2.26 -56.19
CA THR A 272 32.56 -3.14 -56.50
C THR A 272 33.02 -4.56 -56.90
N VAL A 273 32.57 -5.58 -56.18
CA VAL A 273 32.46 -6.96 -56.69
C VAL A 273 31.03 -7.43 -56.44
N GLY A 274 30.30 -7.70 -57.52
CA GLY A 274 28.90 -8.09 -57.48
C GLY A 274 28.71 -9.52 -57.00
N PHE A 275 27.64 -9.74 -56.21
CA PHE A 275 27.05 -11.04 -55.98
C PHE A 275 25.53 -10.91 -55.97
N THR A 276 24.87 -11.70 -56.82
CA THR A 276 23.43 -11.77 -57.02
C THR A 276 22.78 -12.71 -55.99
N PRO A 277 21.69 -12.31 -55.29
CA PRO A 277 20.94 -13.22 -54.44
C PRO A 277 19.93 -14.07 -55.24
N ALA A 278 19.89 -15.36 -54.95
CA ALA A 278 18.95 -16.33 -55.53
C ALA A 278 17.56 -16.27 -54.86
N GLN A 279 16.51 -16.27 -55.69
CA GLN A 279 15.11 -16.41 -55.28
C GLN A 279 14.79 -17.84 -54.84
N VAL A 280 14.06 -17.98 -53.73
CA VAL A 280 13.38 -19.22 -53.35
C VAL A 280 11.87 -18.95 -53.30
N ALA A 281 11.14 -19.73 -54.10
CA ALA A 281 9.68 -19.70 -54.22
C ALA A 281 9.00 -20.48 -53.08
N PRO A 282 7.78 -20.09 -52.64
CA PRO A 282 6.98 -20.88 -51.69
C PRO A 282 6.14 -21.95 -52.42
N PRO A 283 5.92 -23.14 -51.83
CA PRO A 283 5.00 -24.13 -52.39
C PRO A 283 3.53 -23.81 -52.06
N SER A 284 2.67 -24.28 -52.96
CA SER A 284 1.23 -24.02 -53.04
C SER A 284 0.36 -24.87 -52.10
N ALA A 285 -0.84 -24.34 -51.88
CA ALA A 285 -1.90 -24.70 -50.95
C ALA A 285 -2.44 -26.15 -50.97
N SER A 286 -3.07 -26.53 -49.86
CA SER A 286 -4.42 -27.13 -49.82
C SER A 286 -5.01 -27.02 -48.41
N PHE A 287 -6.22 -26.46 -48.27
CA PHE A 287 -7.38 -27.01 -47.53
C PHE A 287 -8.46 -25.92 -47.27
N VAL A 288 -9.60 -26.08 -47.97
CA VAL A 288 -11.03 -25.98 -47.55
C VAL A 288 -11.56 -24.74 -46.80
N MET A 289 -12.58 -24.10 -47.40
CA MET A 289 -13.57 -23.15 -46.82
C MET A 289 -14.97 -23.85 -46.78
N PRO A 290 -16.09 -23.28 -46.26
CA PRO A 290 -16.35 -21.97 -45.61
C PRO A 290 -17.26 -22.02 -44.34
N ALA A 291 -17.36 -20.91 -43.60
CA ALA A 291 -18.63 -20.29 -43.19
C ALA A 291 -18.38 -18.93 -42.50
N GLU A 292 -18.98 -17.87 -43.06
CA GLU A 292 -18.95 -16.51 -42.52
C GLU A 292 -19.74 -16.36 -41.23
N THR A 293 -19.26 -15.54 -40.29
CA THR A 293 -20.12 -14.82 -39.34
C THR A 293 -19.42 -13.55 -38.82
N TYR A 294 -19.90 -12.42 -39.33
CA TYR A 294 -20.15 -11.13 -38.64
C TYR A 294 -18.96 -10.29 -38.09
N LYS A 295 -18.68 -9.19 -38.80
CA LYS A 295 -18.04 -7.95 -38.31
C LYS A 295 -19.08 -6.82 -38.32
N PRO A 296 -19.34 -6.09 -37.21
CA PRO A 296 -20.15 -4.88 -37.27
C PRO A 296 -19.32 -3.67 -37.74
N PRO A 297 -19.92 -2.69 -38.45
CA PRO A 297 -19.23 -1.51 -38.95
C PRO A 297 -19.21 -0.36 -37.93
N LEU A 298 -18.09 0.37 -37.94
CA LEU A 298 -17.94 1.72 -37.38
C LEU A 298 -18.67 2.71 -38.30
N ASP A 299 -19.78 3.27 -37.85
CA ASP A 299 -20.28 4.57 -38.35
C ASP A 299 -21.04 5.32 -37.22
N PRO A 300 -20.58 6.49 -36.75
CA PRO A 300 -21.16 7.17 -35.58
C PRO A 300 -22.40 8.03 -35.84
N TYR A 301 -22.93 8.14 -37.07
CA TYR A 301 -24.09 9.00 -37.34
C TYR A 301 -25.04 8.45 -38.43
N ALA A 302 -26.01 7.61 -38.05
CA ALA A 302 -27.24 7.42 -38.83
C ALA A 302 -28.48 7.23 -37.92
N PRO A 303 -29.65 7.83 -38.24
CA PRO A 303 -30.77 7.97 -37.32
C PRO A 303 -31.97 7.05 -37.65
N SER A 304 -32.51 6.35 -36.64
CA SER A 304 -33.92 5.91 -36.67
C SER A 304 -34.49 5.60 -35.27
N CYS A 305 -35.20 6.60 -34.74
CA CYS A 305 -36.44 6.55 -33.94
C CYS A 305 -36.54 5.66 -32.69
N SER A 306 -36.53 6.29 -31.50
CA SER A 306 -37.79 6.54 -30.76
C SER A 306 -37.59 7.51 -29.59
N SER A 307 -38.20 8.69 -29.73
CA SER A 307 -38.80 9.54 -28.68
C SER A 307 -38.08 9.69 -27.32
N TYR A 308 -37.24 10.73 -27.19
CA TYR A 308 -37.18 11.49 -25.93
C TYR A 308 -36.88 12.97 -26.22
N THR A 309 -37.75 13.84 -25.72
CA THR A 309 -37.60 15.30 -25.72
C THR A 309 -36.44 15.71 -24.79
N PRO A 310 -35.51 16.59 -25.19
CA PRO A 310 -34.50 17.09 -24.28
C PRO A 310 -35.15 18.06 -23.30
N ALA A 311 -35.26 17.66 -22.03
CA ALA A 311 -35.53 18.61 -20.96
C ALA A 311 -34.26 19.44 -20.73
N GLU A 312 -34.46 20.76 -20.68
CA GLU A 312 -33.45 21.79 -20.50
C GLU A 312 -32.50 21.54 -19.34
N CYS A 313 -31.29 22.09 -19.47
CA CYS A 313 -30.35 22.32 -18.38
C CYS A 313 -31.09 22.88 -17.15
N ALA A 314 -31.24 22.07 -16.10
CA ALA A 314 -31.58 22.56 -14.78
C ALA A 314 -30.29 22.88 -14.02
N PRO A 315 -30.19 24.05 -13.37
CA PRO A 315 -29.01 24.43 -12.60
C PRO A 315 -28.85 23.51 -11.40
N SER A 316 -27.59 23.30 -11.01
CA SER A 316 -27.18 22.63 -9.78
C SER A 316 -27.86 23.22 -8.56
N TYR A 317 -28.90 22.54 -8.06
CA TYR A 317 -29.41 22.79 -6.71
C TYR A 317 -28.56 21.98 -5.72
N SER A 318 -27.64 22.68 -5.07
CA SER A 318 -27.14 22.31 -3.76
C SER A 318 -28.31 22.33 -2.78
N GLY A 319 -28.77 21.16 -2.36
CA GLY A 319 -29.75 20.98 -1.29
C GLY A 319 -29.28 19.86 -0.36
N PRO A 320 -29.36 20.04 0.98
CA PRO A 320 -28.73 19.13 1.93
C PRO A 320 -29.57 17.86 2.08
N SER A 321 -29.00 16.71 1.73
CA SER A 321 -29.57 15.41 2.09
C SER A 321 -29.28 15.13 3.56
N THR A 322 -30.24 15.47 4.42
CA THR A 322 -30.40 14.89 5.75
C THR A 322 -30.78 13.41 5.60
N HIS A 323 -29.84 12.50 5.93
CA HIS A 323 -30.02 11.33 6.79
C HIS A 323 -28.75 10.47 6.80
N GLY A 324 -28.14 10.35 7.99
CA GLY A 324 -27.01 9.46 8.29
C GLY A 324 -25.65 10.18 8.26
N ALA A 325 -24.98 10.26 9.40
CA ALA A 325 -23.73 11.00 9.58
C ALA A 325 -22.58 10.39 8.76
N SER A 326 -22.48 10.79 7.49
CA SER A 326 -21.20 10.86 6.79
C SER A 326 -20.45 12.04 7.41
N THR A 327 -19.57 11.75 8.36
CA THR A 327 -18.57 12.73 8.79
C THR A 327 -17.83 13.21 7.55
N ASP A 328 -17.97 14.50 7.22
CA ASP A 328 -17.46 15.23 6.04
C ASP A 328 -15.91 15.29 5.94
N TYR A 329 -15.23 14.29 6.52
CA TYR A 329 -13.79 14.20 6.64
C TYR A 329 -13.16 13.42 5.47
N ASP A 330 -13.86 12.44 4.92
CA ASP A 330 -13.33 11.59 3.85
C ASP A 330 -13.94 11.95 2.50
N LEU A 331 -13.10 12.40 1.59
CA LEU A 331 -13.50 12.75 0.23
C LEU A 331 -13.40 11.51 -0.66
N TRP A 332 -14.55 11.06 -1.17
CA TRP A 332 -14.66 9.98 -2.13
C TRP A 332 -15.06 10.54 -3.49
N MET A 333 -14.28 10.23 -4.53
CA MET A 333 -14.53 10.74 -5.88
C MET A 333 -14.75 9.60 -6.85
N GLY A 334 -15.79 9.70 -7.68
CA GLY A 334 -16.04 8.74 -8.75
C GLY A 334 -14.84 8.66 -9.70
N ALA A 335 -14.43 7.43 -10.01
CA ALA A 335 -13.38 7.14 -10.99
C ALA A 335 -13.95 6.35 -12.18
N SER A 336 -13.24 6.38 -13.30
CA SER A 336 -13.67 5.69 -14.53
C SER A 336 -12.44 5.14 -15.27
N PRO A 337 -12.62 4.19 -16.20
CA PRO A 337 -11.51 3.68 -17.01
C PRO A 337 -10.73 4.83 -17.66
N GLY A 338 -9.43 4.92 -17.39
CA GLY A 338 -8.55 5.98 -17.93
C GLY A 338 -8.53 7.29 -17.15
N TYR A 339 -9.35 7.45 -16.09
CA TYR A 339 -9.29 8.60 -15.19
C TYR A 339 -9.10 8.16 -13.74
N THR A 340 -7.92 8.47 -13.19
CA THR A 340 -7.66 8.39 -11.76
C THR A 340 -7.66 9.81 -11.18
N PRO A 341 -8.51 10.10 -10.19
CA PRO A 341 -8.51 11.39 -9.50
C PRO A 341 -7.12 11.79 -8.98
N PRO A 342 -6.74 13.08 -9.04
CA PRO A 342 -5.50 13.54 -8.42
C PRO A 342 -5.56 13.35 -6.90
N ASP A 343 -4.41 13.12 -6.27
CA ASP A 343 -4.27 12.88 -4.82
C ASP A 343 -5.06 11.67 -4.31
N ALA A 344 -5.28 10.68 -5.18
CA ALA A 344 -5.88 9.40 -4.81
C ALA A 344 -5.03 8.66 -3.77
N VAL A 345 -5.70 7.99 -2.83
CA VAL A 345 -5.05 7.20 -1.78
C VAL A 345 -4.62 5.84 -2.33
N PHE A 346 -3.33 5.56 -2.29
CA PHE A 346 -2.75 4.28 -2.67
C PHE A 346 -2.93 3.25 -1.55
N GLY A 347 -3.55 2.13 -1.91
CA GLY A 347 -3.78 0.98 -1.04
C GLY A 347 -2.60 -0.01 -1.04
N GLY A 348 -1.80 -0.02 -2.10
CA GLY A 348 -0.65 -0.91 -2.23
C GLY A 348 -0.36 -1.20 -3.70
N HIS A 349 -0.08 -2.46 -4.02
CA HIS A 349 0.28 -2.90 -5.36
C HIS A 349 -0.22 -4.32 -5.63
N ASP A 350 -0.51 -4.65 -6.89
CA ASP A 350 -0.87 -5.99 -7.32
C ASP A 350 0.39 -6.88 -7.44
N SER A 351 0.23 -8.16 -7.80
CA SER A 351 1.33 -9.12 -7.96
C SER A 351 2.31 -8.75 -9.07
N ASP A 352 1.87 -7.94 -10.05
CA ASP A 352 2.70 -7.38 -11.12
C ASP A 352 3.32 -6.01 -10.75
N MET A 353 3.19 -5.59 -9.49
CA MET A 353 3.60 -4.28 -8.96
C MET A 353 2.80 -3.08 -9.52
N ALA A 354 1.71 -3.31 -10.25
CA ALA A 354 0.82 -2.21 -10.64
C ALA A 354 0.19 -1.58 -9.38
N PRO A 355 0.13 -0.24 -9.29
CA PRO A 355 -0.42 0.42 -8.12
C PRO A 355 -1.90 0.11 -7.94
N LEU A 356 -2.30 -0.14 -6.69
CA LEU A 356 -3.70 -0.30 -6.29
C LEU A 356 -4.13 0.88 -5.44
N LEU A 357 -5.34 1.38 -5.71
CA LEU A 357 -5.94 2.49 -4.97
C LEU A 357 -6.99 1.99 -3.97
N VAL A 358 -7.15 2.74 -2.87
CA VAL A 358 -8.25 2.53 -1.93
C VAL A 358 -9.54 3.00 -2.59
N CYS A 359 -10.48 2.07 -2.76
CA CYS A 359 -11.78 2.39 -3.34
C CYS A 359 -12.92 1.82 -2.50
N ARG A 360 -14.14 2.25 -2.83
CA ARG A 360 -15.38 1.61 -2.43
C ARG A 360 -16.30 1.52 -3.65
N ALA A 361 -17.03 0.41 -3.78
CA ALA A 361 -18.04 0.23 -4.81
C ALA A 361 -19.41 -0.01 -4.17
N PHE A 362 -20.47 0.50 -4.80
CA PHE A 362 -21.82 0.32 -4.29
C PHE A 362 -22.39 -1.01 -4.77
N TYR A 363 -22.56 -1.95 -3.85
CA TYR A 363 -23.03 -3.30 -4.12
C TYR A 363 -24.10 -3.73 -3.10
N ALA A 364 -25.20 -4.27 -3.59
CA ALA A 364 -26.31 -4.77 -2.77
C ALA A 364 -26.81 -3.78 -1.69
N GLY A 365 -26.89 -2.49 -2.04
CA GLY A 365 -27.41 -1.44 -1.15
C GLY A 365 -26.39 -0.84 -0.18
N SER A 366 -25.11 -1.18 -0.31
CA SER A 366 -24.06 -0.62 0.55
C SER A 366 -22.75 -0.36 -0.21
N HIS A 367 -21.95 0.56 0.31
CA HIS A 367 -20.57 0.75 -0.13
C HIS A 367 -19.67 -0.32 0.50
N ILE A 368 -18.98 -1.09 -0.36
CA ILE A 368 -18.03 -2.11 0.05
C ILE A 368 -16.62 -1.64 -0.31
N PRO A 369 -15.70 -1.53 0.66
CA PRO A 369 -14.31 -1.16 0.37
C PRO A 369 -13.57 -2.28 -0.35
N GLY A 370 -12.59 -1.90 -1.18
CA GLY A 370 -11.82 -2.83 -2.00
C GLY A 370 -10.60 -2.16 -2.65
N LYS A 371 -10.15 -2.74 -3.76
CA LYS A 371 -9.02 -2.26 -4.56
C LYS A 371 -9.50 -1.73 -5.91
N ALA A 372 -9.04 -0.54 -6.30
CA ALA A 372 -9.16 -0.07 -7.68
C ALA A 372 -7.82 -0.27 -8.39
N ALA A 373 -7.88 -0.87 -9.58
CA ALA A 373 -6.71 -1.11 -10.43
C ALA A 373 -6.79 -0.19 -11.66
N PRO A 374 -6.06 0.94 -11.68
CA PRO A 374 -6.06 1.86 -12.82
C PRO A 374 -5.66 1.18 -14.13
N SER A 375 -4.74 0.21 -14.07
CA SER A 375 -4.32 -0.60 -15.22
C SER A 375 -5.45 -1.42 -15.84
N HIS A 376 -6.43 -1.84 -15.04
CA HIS A 376 -7.60 -2.61 -15.50
C HIS A 376 -8.82 -1.72 -15.77
N GLY A 377 -8.82 -0.48 -15.26
CA GLY A 377 -9.95 0.45 -15.39
C GLY A 377 -11.17 0.03 -14.56
N CYS A 378 -11.00 -0.78 -13.51
CA CYS A 378 -12.10 -1.26 -12.68
C CYS A 378 -11.71 -1.38 -11.20
N ALA A 379 -12.73 -1.52 -10.35
CA ALA A 379 -12.58 -1.88 -8.95
C ALA A 379 -12.91 -3.35 -8.71
N TYR A 380 -12.32 -3.90 -7.66
CA TYR A 380 -12.57 -5.23 -7.17
C TYR A 380 -12.97 -5.12 -5.70
N ILE A 381 -14.09 -5.74 -5.33
CA ILE A 381 -14.57 -5.81 -3.95
C ILE A 381 -14.71 -7.27 -3.52
N ALA A 382 -14.43 -7.54 -2.25
CA ALA A 382 -14.63 -8.86 -1.67
C ALA A 382 -16.04 -8.93 -1.09
N GLN A 383 -16.88 -9.89 -1.51
CA GLN A 383 -18.20 -10.10 -0.91
C GLN A 383 -18.67 -11.55 -1.07
N ALA A 384 -19.24 -12.11 -0.01
CA ALA A 384 -19.85 -13.44 0.00
C ALA A 384 -18.91 -14.55 -0.54
N GLY A 385 -17.63 -14.51 -0.16
CA GLY A 385 -16.64 -15.52 -0.59
C GLY A 385 -16.02 -15.27 -1.97
N ARG A 386 -16.41 -14.21 -2.69
CA ARG A 386 -15.99 -13.94 -4.07
C ARG A 386 -15.33 -12.57 -4.20
N GLU A 387 -14.49 -12.45 -5.22
CA GLU A 387 -14.06 -11.17 -5.78
C GLU A 387 -15.05 -10.76 -6.86
N LEU A 388 -15.62 -9.56 -6.73
CA LEU A 388 -16.57 -8.98 -7.68
C LEU A 388 -15.92 -7.79 -8.38
N VAL A 389 -16.10 -7.73 -9.70
CA VAL A 389 -15.58 -6.63 -10.54
C VAL A 389 -16.66 -5.57 -10.70
N GLU A 390 -16.33 -4.33 -10.38
CA GLU A 390 -17.24 -3.19 -10.46
C GLU A 390 -16.65 -2.08 -11.32
N SER A 391 -17.40 -1.63 -12.32
CA SER A 391 -17.00 -0.53 -13.21
C SER A 391 -17.35 0.85 -12.65
N ARG A 392 -18.27 0.91 -11.67
CA ARG A 392 -18.67 2.15 -10.99
C ARG A 392 -18.20 2.11 -9.54
N TYR A 393 -17.20 2.93 -9.24
CA TYR A 393 -16.58 2.95 -7.93
C TYR A 393 -16.08 4.36 -7.61
N GLU A 394 -15.85 4.59 -6.32
CA GLU A 394 -15.28 5.82 -5.80
C GLU A 394 -13.92 5.52 -5.21
N VAL A 395 -12.97 6.42 -5.44
CA VAL A 395 -11.61 6.36 -4.90
C VAL A 395 -11.49 7.38 -3.77
N LEU A 396 -10.80 6.99 -2.70
CA LEU A 396 -10.53 7.87 -1.57
C LEU A 396 -9.47 8.91 -1.95
N ILE A 397 -9.66 10.16 -1.57
CA ILE A 397 -8.80 11.30 -1.93
C ILE A 397 -8.16 11.93 -0.70
N GLY A 398 -6.89 12.31 -0.82
CA GLY A 398 -6.13 12.98 0.23
C GLY A 398 -5.03 12.10 0.80
N GLN A 399 -4.08 11.61 -0.01
CA GLN A 399 -3.04 10.66 0.42
C GLN A 399 -2.29 11.10 1.69
N SER A 400 -2.03 12.40 1.84
CA SER A 400 -1.33 12.97 3.00
C SER A 400 -2.15 12.97 4.29
N LYS A 401 -3.48 12.78 4.22
CA LYS A 401 -4.37 12.77 5.39
C LYS A 401 -4.43 11.42 6.09
N TYR A 402 -3.92 10.36 5.46
CA TYR A 402 -4.09 9.00 5.95
C TYR A 402 -2.77 8.29 6.14
N HIS A 403 -2.71 7.42 7.16
CA HIS A 403 -1.59 6.53 7.39
C HIS A 403 -2.09 5.11 7.66
N TRP A 404 -1.20 4.14 7.48
CA TRP A 404 -1.46 2.73 7.74
C TRP A 404 -0.89 2.35 9.10
N VAL A 405 -1.71 1.73 9.95
CA VAL A 405 -1.29 1.28 11.29
C VAL A 405 -1.48 -0.24 11.41
N PRO A 406 -0.61 -0.95 12.14
CA PRO A 406 -0.77 -2.39 12.33
C PRO A 406 -2.12 -2.73 13.01
N GLY A 407 -2.75 -3.80 12.55
CA GLY A 407 -4.00 -4.34 13.08
C GLY A 407 -4.02 -5.87 13.03
N CYS A 408 -4.82 -6.47 13.90
CA CYS A 408 -4.99 -7.93 13.95
C CYS A 408 -6.31 -8.30 14.61
N GLU A 409 -6.84 -9.48 14.26
CA GLU A 409 -7.98 -10.11 14.95
C GLU A 409 -9.24 -9.23 15.12
N GLY A 410 -9.51 -8.33 14.19
CA GLY A 410 -10.64 -7.40 14.25
C GLY A 410 -10.39 -6.13 15.05
N SER A 411 -9.15 -5.86 15.48
CA SER A 411 -8.82 -4.59 16.10
C SER A 411 -9.11 -3.43 15.14
N ILE A 412 -9.69 -2.36 15.68
CA ILE A 412 -10.00 -1.12 14.97
C ILE A 412 -9.27 0.02 15.69
N ALA A 413 -8.36 0.68 14.99
CA ALA A 413 -7.58 1.78 15.53
C ALA A 413 -8.41 3.08 15.62
N ALA A 414 -8.04 3.97 16.55
CA ALA A 414 -8.63 5.30 16.63
C ALA A 414 -8.42 6.06 15.31
N GLY A 415 -9.50 6.65 14.79
CA GLY A 415 -9.47 7.36 13.52
C GLY A 415 -9.59 6.46 12.27
N ALA A 416 -9.90 5.17 12.42
CA ALA A 416 -10.13 4.27 11.29
C ALA A 416 -11.15 4.85 10.27
N VAL A 417 -10.87 4.63 9.00
CA VAL A 417 -11.71 5.09 7.89
C VAL A 417 -12.87 4.12 7.68
N GLU A 418 -14.09 4.57 7.99
CA GLU A 418 -15.34 3.86 7.68
C GLU A 418 -15.68 4.12 6.21
N ALA A 419 -15.79 3.05 5.41
CA ALA A 419 -16.04 3.12 3.97
C ALA A 419 -17.42 2.58 3.56
N GLY A 420 -18.25 2.17 4.53
CA GLY A 420 -19.62 1.70 4.32
C GLY A 420 -20.10 0.85 5.49
N ARG A 421 -21.22 0.13 5.29
CA ARG A 421 -21.85 -0.68 6.35
C ARG A 421 -22.30 -2.04 5.83
N ALA A 422 -22.04 -3.11 6.56
CA ALA A 422 -22.57 -4.42 6.23
C ALA A 422 -24.11 -4.44 6.35
N SER A 423 -24.74 -5.49 5.82
CA SER A 423 -26.21 -5.65 5.83
C SER A 423 -26.81 -5.73 7.24
N ASN A 424 -26.00 -6.09 8.24
CA ASN A 424 -26.38 -6.08 9.66
C ASN A 424 -26.19 -4.71 10.34
N GLY A 425 -25.79 -3.67 9.58
CA GLY A 425 -25.53 -2.31 10.07
C GLY A 425 -24.11 -2.07 10.61
N GLU A 426 -23.29 -3.11 10.70
CA GLU A 426 -21.92 -3.03 11.21
C GLU A 426 -21.03 -2.19 10.26
N PRO A 427 -20.22 -1.25 10.77
CA PRO A 427 -19.33 -0.47 9.94
C PRO A 427 -18.26 -1.34 9.27
N LEU A 428 -17.97 -1.02 8.01
CA LEU A 428 -16.88 -1.60 7.23
C LEU A 428 -15.72 -0.60 7.19
N PHE A 429 -14.56 -1.05 7.64
CA PHE A 429 -13.34 -0.24 7.63
C PHE A 429 -12.40 -0.65 6.51
N VAL A 430 -11.52 0.27 6.12
CA VAL A 430 -10.48 -0.01 5.12
C VAL A 430 -9.24 -0.60 5.80
N GLY A 431 -8.81 -1.76 5.30
CA GLY A 431 -7.50 -2.33 5.64
C GLY A 431 -6.74 -2.76 4.41
N ARG A 432 -5.47 -3.16 4.57
CA ARG A 432 -4.67 -3.80 3.54
C ARG A 432 -3.82 -4.92 4.11
N GLY A 433 -3.47 -5.89 3.27
CA GLY A 433 -2.67 -7.05 3.69
C GLY A 433 -1.85 -7.63 2.56
N HIS A 434 -0.77 -8.31 2.92
CA HIS A 434 0.09 -9.01 1.98
C HIS A 434 -0.52 -10.37 1.62
N TYR A 435 -0.65 -10.66 0.32
CA TYR A 435 -1.10 -11.95 -0.18
C TYR A 435 -0.55 -12.21 -1.59
N CYS A 436 0.07 -13.37 -1.81
CA CYS A 436 0.59 -13.79 -3.12
C CYS A 436 1.42 -12.71 -3.85
N GLY A 437 2.29 -12.00 -3.12
CA GLY A 437 3.16 -10.95 -3.68
C GLY A 437 2.46 -9.60 -3.91
N SER A 438 1.17 -9.49 -3.65
CA SER A 438 0.42 -8.23 -3.65
C SER A 438 0.32 -7.66 -2.22
N LEU A 439 0.27 -6.33 -2.12
CA LEU A 439 -0.26 -5.61 -0.96
C LEU A 439 -1.61 -5.02 -1.35
N THR A 440 -2.70 -5.68 -0.94
CA THR A 440 -4.05 -5.39 -1.44
C THR A 440 -4.93 -4.76 -0.37
N PRO A 441 -5.64 -3.65 -0.66
CA PRO A 441 -6.68 -3.13 0.20
C PRO A 441 -7.98 -3.95 0.13
N GLY A 442 -8.72 -3.97 1.23
CA GLY A 442 -9.98 -4.71 1.36
C GLY A 442 -10.81 -4.20 2.54
N LYS A 443 -11.82 -5.00 2.91
CA LYS A 443 -12.76 -4.66 3.98
C LYS A 443 -12.38 -5.32 5.30
N ILE A 444 -12.47 -4.56 6.38
CA ILE A 444 -12.43 -5.08 7.75
C ILE A 444 -13.83 -4.96 8.32
N GLN A 445 -14.36 -6.09 8.77
CA GLN A 445 -15.58 -6.16 9.56
C GLN A 445 -15.19 -6.71 10.95
N GLN A 446 -15.44 -5.92 11.99
CA GLN A 446 -14.90 -6.18 13.34
C GLN A 446 -15.34 -7.56 13.88
N SER A 447 -16.60 -7.94 13.68
CA SER A 447 -17.16 -9.24 14.07
C SER A 447 -16.53 -10.43 13.35
N HIS A 448 -16.01 -10.23 12.13
CA HIS A 448 -15.33 -11.26 11.37
C HIS A 448 -13.87 -11.47 11.81
N ARG A 449 -13.31 -10.54 12.58
CA ARG A 449 -11.94 -10.60 13.14
C ARG A 449 -10.83 -10.83 12.10
N CYS A 450 -11.03 -10.36 10.87
CA CYS A 450 -10.06 -10.48 9.80
C CYS A 450 -10.24 -9.37 8.76
N LEU A 451 -9.18 -9.11 7.99
CA LEU A 451 -9.25 -8.40 6.73
C LEU A 451 -9.74 -9.36 5.64
N GLN A 452 -10.69 -8.92 4.81
CA GLN A 452 -11.20 -9.64 3.65
C GLN A 452 -10.78 -8.89 2.39
N ILE A 453 -9.88 -9.48 1.60
CA ILE A 453 -9.38 -8.89 0.35
C ILE A 453 -9.94 -9.60 -0.89
N PRO A 454 -10.15 -8.88 -2.00
CA PRO A 454 -10.45 -9.48 -3.30
C PRO A 454 -9.15 -9.91 -3.99
N PHE A 455 -9.02 -11.21 -4.31
CA PHE A 455 -7.85 -11.72 -5.05
C PHE A 455 -8.17 -13.01 -5.80
N GLY A 456 -7.77 -13.08 -7.08
CA GLY A 456 -7.85 -14.31 -7.88
C GLY A 456 -9.26 -14.89 -8.05
N GLY A 457 -10.30 -14.05 -8.05
CA GLY A 457 -11.71 -14.46 -8.12
C GLY A 457 -12.34 -14.79 -6.76
N GLN A 458 -11.60 -14.70 -5.65
CA GLN A 458 -12.04 -15.12 -4.32
C GLN A 458 -11.94 -13.99 -3.29
N GLU A 459 -12.74 -14.12 -2.21
CA GLU A 459 -12.56 -13.35 -0.97
C GLU A 459 -11.56 -14.09 -0.08
N VAL A 460 -10.37 -13.52 0.08
CA VAL A 460 -9.30 -14.07 0.92
C VAL A 460 -9.33 -13.42 2.30
N ARG A 461 -9.20 -14.24 3.36
CA ARG A 461 -9.16 -13.78 4.75
C ARG A 461 -7.73 -13.68 5.26
N ILE A 462 -7.38 -12.56 5.89
CA ILE A 462 -6.06 -12.26 6.43
C ILE A 462 -6.20 -11.82 7.90
N SER A 463 -5.46 -12.46 8.81
CA SER A 463 -5.55 -12.20 10.25
C SER A 463 -4.63 -11.08 10.75
N SER A 464 -3.52 -10.82 10.05
CA SER A 464 -2.58 -9.73 10.34
C SER A 464 -2.54 -8.76 9.17
N TYR A 465 -2.88 -7.51 9.43
CA TYR A 465 -3.15 -6.51 8.39
C TYR A 465 -2.75 -5.12 8.88
N GLU A 466 -2.90 -4.13 8.00
CA GLU A 466 -2.83 -2.72 8.36
C GLU A 466 -4.20 -2.08 8.21
N ILE A 467 -4.52 -1.12 9.08
CA ILE A 467 -5.77 -0.36 9.09
C ILE A 467 -5.47 1.03 8.57
N LEU A 468 -6.31 1.54 7.68
CA LEU A 468 -6.22 2.92 7.24
C LEU A 468 -6.85 3.84 8.29
N VAL A 469 -6.07 4.79 8.80
CA VAL A 469 -6.52 5.77 9.80
C VAL A 469 -6.34 7.20 9.32
N ARG A 470 -7.23 8.09 9.77
CA ARG A 470 -7.06 9.54 9.65
C ARG A 470 -5.95 9.98 10.59
N SER A 471 -4.95 10.62 10.02
CA SER A 471 -3.69 10.86 10.72
C SER A 471 -3.81 11.86 11.86
N ASP A 472 -4.58 12.92 11.69
CA ASP A 472 -4.84 13.91 12.74
C ASP A 472 -5.55 13.30 13.97
N LEU A 473 -6.53 12.42 13.73
CA LEU A 473 -7.28 11.73 14.78
C LEU A 473 -6.39 10.71 15.50
N TYR A 474 -5.62 9.94 14.74
CA TYR A 474 -4.73 8.92 15.28
C TYR A 474 -3.65 9.55 16.17
N HIS A 475 -2.95 10.58 15.68
CA HIS A 475 -1.90 11.24 16.46
C HIS A 475 -2.44 11.98 17.68
N ARG A 476 -3.64 12.58 17.59
CA ARG A 476 -4.30 13.20 18.76
C ARG A 476 -4.59 12.17 19.85
N HIS A 477 -5.06 10.99 19.49
CA HIS A 477 -5.32 9.92 20.45
C HIS A 477 -4.04 9.36 21.07
N GLN A 478 -2.97 9.21 20.28
CA GLN A 478 -1.67 8.79 20.78
C GLN A 478 -1.08 9.82 21.77
N ALA A 479 -1.24 11.12 21.50
CA ALA A 479 -0.80 12.17 22.42
C ALA A 479 -1.56 12.14 23.76
N ILE A 480 -2.86 11.86 23.74
CA ILE A 480 -3.66 11.69 24.98
C ILE A 480 -3.14 10.48 25.77
N ASN A 481 -2.89 9.35 25.13
CA ASN A 481 -2.40 8.14 25.80
C ASN A 481 -0.99 8.30 26.41
N LEU A 482 -0.17 9.23 25.93
CA LEU A 482 1.16 9.52 26.49
C LEU A 482 1.11 10.51 27.68
N SER A 483 -0.03 11.15 27.90
CA SER A 483 -0.22 12.19 28.93
C SER A 483 -0.87 11.68 30.22
N TYR A 484 -1.27 10.40 30.26
CA TYR A 484 -1.79 9.67 31.41
C TYR A 484 -0.93 8.43 31.66
#